data_AF-A0A8S9MDE2-F1
#
_entry.id   AF-A0A8S9MDE2-F1
#
_cell.length_a   1.000
_cell.length_b   1.000
_cell.length_c   1.000
_cell.angle_alpha   90.00
_cell.angle_beta   90.00
_cell.angle_gamma   90.00
#
_symmetry.space_group_name_H-M   'P 1'
#
loop_
_entity.id
_entity.type
_entity.pdbx_description
1 polymer ?
#
loop_
_entity_poly.entity_id
_entity_poly.type
_entity_poly.pdbx_seq_one_letter_code
_entity_poly.pdbx_strand_id
1 'polypeptide(L)'
;MASAFRSPTRLIFVFGVMVLCSVSPVHSWSKEGHILTCRIAQKLLEAGPAHVVENLLPDYAKGDLSALCVWPDQIRHWYKYRWTSPLHFIDTPDHACSYEYSSKT
;
A
#
# COMPACT_ATOMS: atom_id res chain seq x y z
N MET A 1 -19.49 50.23 -8.60
CA MET A 1 -18.38 49.32 -8.99
C MET A 1 -18.05 48.47 -7.77
N ALA A 2 -18.52 47.22 -7.73
CA ALA A 2 -18.31 46.33 -6.59
C ALA A 2 -16.88 45.78 -6.62
N SER A 3 -16.04 46.25 -5.70
CA SER A 3 -14.73 45.66 -5.45
C SER A 3 -14.94 44.35 -4.70
N ALA A 4 -14.89 43.24 -5.43
CA ALA A 4 -14.90 41.90 -4.86
C ALA A 4 -13.59 41.73 -4.06
N PHE A 5 -13.66 41.92 -2.75
CA PHE A 5 -12.61 41.51 -1.82
C PHE A 5 -12.38 40.01 -1.98
N ARG A 6 -11.37 39.63 -2.77
CA ARG A 6 -10.90 38.27 -2.89
C ARG A 6 -10.14 37.95 -1.60
N SER A 7 -10.87 37.41 -0.62
CA SER A 7 -10.33 36.97 0.67
C SER A 7 -9.09 36.09 0.43
N PRO A 8 -7.92 36.40 1.01
CA PRO A 8 -6.68 35.64 0.80
C PRO A 8 -6.85 34.18 1.25
N THR A 9 -7.71 33.94 2.24
CA THR A 9 -8.09 32.61 2.73
C THR A 9 -8.77 31.77 1.64
N ARG A 10 -9.61 32.38 0.79
CA ARG A 10 -10.21 31.68 -0.37
C ARG A 10 -9.17 31.33 -1.42
N LEU A 11 -8.19 32.20 -1.65
CA LEU A 11 -7.14 31.95 -2.63
C LEU A 11 -6.22 30.81 -2.19
N ILE A 12 -5.84 30.80 -0.91
CA ILE A 12 -5.04 29.72 -0.30
C ILE A 12 -5.80 28.38 -0.36
N PHE A 13 -7.09 28.38 -0.05
CA PHE A 13 -7.91 27.18 -0.11
C PHE A 13 -8.02 26.64 -1.55
N VAL A 14 -8.30 27.50 -2.53
CA VAL A 14 -8.37 27.10 -3.96
C VAL A 14 -7.02 26.58 -4.45
N PHE A 15 -5.92 27.23 -4.08
CA PHE A 15 -4.58 26.77 -4.44
C PHE A 15 -4.26 25.41 -3.80
N GLY A 16 -4.59 25.21 -2.53
CA GLY A 16 -4.42 23.93 -1.83
C GLY A 16 -5.21 22.78 -2.47
N VAL A 17 -6.46 23.03 -2.86
CA VAL A 17 -7.28 22.05 -3.59
C VAL A 17 -6.69 21.74 -4.97
N MET A 18 -6.22 22.76 -5.70
CA MET A 18 -5.60 22.57 -7.03
C MET A 18 -4.32 21.73 -6.96
N VAL A 19 -3.49 21.95 -5.93
CA VAL A 19 -2.30 21.12 -5.67
C VAL A 19 -2.69 19.68 -5.35
N LEU A 20 -3.68 19.46 -4.48
CA LEU A 20 -4.20 18.11 -4.18
C LEU A 20 -4.75 17.38 -5.41
N CYS A 21 -5.35 18.10 -6.37
CA CYS A 21 -5.85 17.50 -7.60
C CYS A 21 -4.78 17.26 -8.67
N SER A 22 -3.58 17.84 -8.53
CA SER A 22 -2.47 17.67 -9.48
C SER A 22 -1.62 16.43 -9.23
N VAL A 23 -1.86 15.69 -8.14
CA VAL A 23 -1.15 14.42 -7.90
C VAL A 23 -1.70 13.35 -8.82
N SER A 24 -0.80 12.69 -9.56
CA SER A 24 -1.18 11.51 -10.34
C SER A 24 -1.64 10.41 -9.38
N PRO A 25 -2.74 9.67 -9.68
CA PRO A 25 -3.16 8.55 -8.85
C PRO A 25 -2.09 7.46 -8.92
N VAL A 26 -1.24 7.39 -7.90
CA VAL A 26 -0.29 6.29 -7.73
C VAL A 26 -1.11 5.05 -7.39
N HIS A 27 -1.03 4.02 -8.22
CA HIS A 27 -1.71 2.74 -7.99
C HIS A 27 -0.88 1.92 -6.99
N SER A 28 -0.83 2.37 -5.74
CA SER A 28 -0.23 1.62 -4.65
C SER A 28 -1.31 0.84 -3.89
N TRP A 29 -0.90 -0.27 -3.29
CA TRP A 29 -1.73 -0.97 -2.34
C TRP A 29 -1.54 -0.34 -0.97
N SER A 30 -2.64 0.01 -0.33
CA SER A 30 -2.71 0.22 1.12
C SER A 30 -3.41 -1.00 1.74
N LYS A 31 -3.95 -0.86 2.95
CA LYS A 31 -4.68 -1.92 3.67
C LYS A 31 -5.69 -2.67 2.79
N GLU A 32 -6.50 -1.94 2.04
CA GLU A 32 -7.60 -2.47 1.22
C GLU A 32 -7.08 -3.34 0.09
N GLY A 33 -5.95 -2.94 -0.50
CA GLY A 33 -5.26 -3.68 -1.54
C GLY A 33 -4.73 -5.03 -1.09
N HIS A 34 -4.06 -5.04 0.06
CA HIS A 34 -3.57 -6.26 0.69
C HIS A 34 -4.72 -7.21 1.05
N ILE A 35 -5.80 -6.68 1.64
CA ILE A 35 -6.98 -7.48 1.99
C ILE A 35 -7.60 -8.11 0.73
N LEU A 36 -7.83 -7.32 -0.32
CA LEU A 36 -8.47 -7.81 -1.53
C LEU A 36 -7.62 -8.89 -2.23
N THR A 37 -6.32 -8.64 -2.38
CA THR A 37 -5.37 -9.59 -2.98
C THR A 37 -5.38 -10.92 -2.21
N CYS A 38 -5.33 -10.88 -0.89
CA CYS A 38 -5.36 -12.10 -0.08
C CYS A 38 -6.69 -12.85 -0.12
N ARG A 39 -7.83 -12.16 -0.16
CA ARG A 39 -9.13 -12.82 -0.32
C ARG A 39 -9.26 -13.52 -1.67
N ILE A 40 -8.78 -12.87 -2.73
CA ILE A 40 -8.76 -13.49 -4.06
C ILE A 40 -7.87 -14.73 -4.04
N ALA A 41 -6.64 -14.61 -3.53
CA ALA A 41 -5.71 -15.73 -3.44
C ALA A 41 -6.30 -16.90 -2.62
N GLN A 42 -6.84 -16.63 -1.44
CA GLN A 42 -7.42 -17.65 -0.57
C GLN A 42 -8.58 -18.41 -1.24
N LYS A 43 -9.43 -17.72 -2.02
CA LYS A 43 -10.53 -18.36 -2.76
C LYS A 43 -10.06 -19.23 -3.93
N LEU A 44 -8.83 -19.06 -4.40
CA LEU A 44 -8.25 -19.81 -5.51
C LEU A 44 -7.34 -20.95 -5.05
N LEU A 45 -7.15 -21.14 -3.74
CA LEU A 45 -6.37 -22.25 -3.20
C LEU A 45 -7.11 -23.58 -3.40
N GLU A 46 -6.36 -24.59 -3.81
CA GLU A 46 -6.82 -25.98 -3.71
C GLU A 46 -6.96 -26.41 -2.24
N ALA A 47 -7.70 -27.50 -2.00
CA ALA A 47 -8.03 -27.96 -0.65
C ALA A 47 -6.80 -28.21 0.24
N GLY A 48 -5.71 -28.77 -0.33
CA GLY A 48 -4.47 -29.02 0.42
C GLY A 48 -3.81 -27.74 0.94
N PRO A 49 -3.39 -26.81 0.06
CA PRO A 49 -2.86 -25.51 0.46
C PRO A 49 -3.81 -24.70 1.33
N ALA A 50 -5.12 -24.72 1.08
CA ALA A 50 -6.11 -24.03 1.90
C ALA A 50 -6.08 -24.52 3.36
N HIS A 51 -6.04 -25.84 3.57
CA HIS A 51 -5.92 -26.43 4.90
C HIS A 51 -4.61 -26.06 5.60
N VAL A 52 -3.49 -26.02 4.86
CA VAL A 52 -2.20 -25.60 5.41
C VAL A 52 -2.23 -24.14 5.85
N VAL A 53 -2.79 -23.24 5.03
CA VAL A 53 -2.93 -21.82 5.38
C VAL A 53 -3.79 -21.67 6.64
N GLU A 54 -4.94 -22.34 6.70
CA GLU A 54 -5.81 -22.32 7.88
C GLU A 54 -5.09 -22.74 9.16
N ASN A 55 -4.28 -23.81 9.10
CA ASN A 55 -3.53 -24.32 10.25
C ASN A 55 -2.36 -23.41 10.68
N LEU A 56 -1.82 -22.58 9.79
CA LEU A 56 -0.74 -21.64 10.10
C LEU A 56 -1.26 -20.31 10.67
N LEU A 57 -2.53 -19.99 10.41
CA LEU A 57 -3.15 -18.77 10.92
C LEU A 57 -3.45 -18.90 12.42
N PRO A 58 -3.33 -17.82 13.20
CA PRO A 58 -3.71 -17.83 14.60
C PRO A 58 -5.24 -17.90 14.73
N ASP A 59 -5.72 -18.51 15.83
CA ASP A 59 -7.16 -18.75 16.07
C ASP A 59 -8.04 -17.51 15.92
N TYR A 60 -7.54 -16.33 16.30
CA TYR A 60 -8.31 -15.07 16.20
C TYR A 60 -8.58 -14.63 14.76
N ALA A 61 -7.79 -15.10 13.79
CA ALA A 61 -8.00 -14.84 12.37
C ALA A 61 -9.16 -15.69 11.81
N LYS A 62 -9.60 -16.74 12.51
CA LYS A 62 -10.72 -17.62 12.11
C LYS A 62 -10.60 -18.12 10.67
N GLY A 63 -9.38 -18.50 10.29
CA GLY A 63 -9.05 -18.94 8.94
C GLY A 63 -9.05 -17.83 7.88
N ASP A 64 -9.32 -16.56 8.18
CA ASP A 64 -9.28 -15.45 7.21
C ASP A 64 -7.83 -14.95 7.03
N LEU A 65 -7.20 -15.33 5.91
CA LEU A 65 -5.84 -14.88 5.57
C LEU A 65 -5.78 -13.35 5.46
N SER A 66 -6.85 -12.73 4.94
CA SER A 66 -6.90 -11.29 4.69
C SER A 66 -6.85 -10.46 5.96
N ALA A 67 -7.20 -11.04 7.12
CA ALA A 67 -7.08 -10.40 8.42
C ALA A 67 -5.62 -10.08 8.81
N LEU A 68 -4.63 -10.78 8.24
CA LEU A 68 -3.21 -10.62 8.54
C LEU A 68 -2.37 -10.06 7.40
N CYS A 69 -2.93 -9.83 6.21
CA CYS A 69 -2.13 -9.40 5.06
C CYS A 69 -1.52 -8.00 5.14
N VAL A 70 -1.90 -7.21 6.14
CA VAL A 70 -1.31 -5.89 6.43
C VAL A 70 -0.29 -5.96 7.57
N TRP A 71 -0.14 -7.10 8.23
CA TRP A 71 0.81 -7.29 9.32
C TRP A 71 2.26 -6.89 8.94
N PRO A 72 2.79 -7.21 7.74
CA PRO A 72 4.12 -6.76 7.32
C PRO A 72 4.30 -5.24 7.34
N ASP A 73 3.29 -4.48 6.91
CA ASP A 73 3.31 -3.01 6.94
C ASP A 73 3.32 -2.44 8.36
N GLN A 74 2.78 -3.17 9.34
CA GLN A 74 2.81 -2.76 10.74
C GLN A 74 4.19 -3.01 11.35
N ILE A 75 4.77 -4.19 11.09
CA ILE A 75 6.01 -4.61 11.76
C ILE A 75 7.27 -3.99 11.16
N ARG A 76 7.27 -3.53 9.90
CA ARG A 76 8.45 -2.89 9.27
C ARG A 76 8.94 -1.62 10.00
N HIS A 77 8.10 -1.05 10.85
CA HIS A 77 8.43 0.09 11.71
C HIS A 77 9.02 -0.32 13.07
N TRP A 78 8.90 -1.59 13.46
CA TRP A 78 9.41 -2.08 14.74
C TRP A 78 10.91 -2.30 14.66
N TYR A 79 11.64 -1.97 15.73
CA TYR A 79 13.10 -2.09 15.76
C TYR A 79 13.60 -3.48 15.33
N LYS A 80 12.98 -4.56 15.85
CA LYS A 80 13.34 -5.95 15.54
C LYS A 80 13.17 -6.31 14.06
N TYR A 81 12.23 -5.68 13.36
CA TYR A 81 11.86 -6.02 11.98
C TYR A 81 12.14 -4.87 11.00
N ARG A 82 12.93 -3.87 11.40
CA ARG A 82 13.29 -2.72 10.55
C ARG A 82 13.88 -3.14 9.20
N TRP A 83 14.60 -4.27 9.19
CA TRP A 83 15.22 -4.87 8.02
C TRP A 83 14.23 -5.32 6.95
N THR A 84 12.94 -5.49 7.27
CA THR A 84 11.92 -5.87 6.28
C THR A 84 11.49 -4.68 5.43
N SER A 85 11.76 -3.43 5.85
CA SER A 85 11.32 -2.24 5.11
C SER A 85 11.68 -2.23 3.62
N PRO A 86 12.93 -2.51 3.20
CA PRO A 86 13.29 -2.55 1.77
C PRO A 86 12.69 -3.74 1.00
N LEU A 87 12.05 -4.71 1.67
CA LEU A 87 11.40 -5.85 0.97
C LEU A 87 10.03 -5.48 0.37
N HIS A 88 9.49 -4.31 0.71
CA HIS A 88 8.18 -3.85 0.24
C HIS A 88 8.22 -3.15 -1.14
N PHE A 89 9.40 -2.86 -1.66
CA PHE A 89 9.57 -2.10 -2.90
C PHE A 89 10.85 -2.47 -3.62
N ILE A 90 10.92 -2.08 -4.88
CA ILE A 90 12.13 -2.15 -5.70
C ILE A 90 12.27 -0.76 -6.32
N ASP A 91 13.37 -0.07 -5.99
CA ASP A 91 13.71 1.19 -6.61
C ASP A 91 14.40 0.92 -7.95
N THR A 92 13.88 1.50 -9.02
CA THR A 92 14.44 1.41 -10.38
C THR A 92 14.98 2.76 -10.82
N PRO A 93 16.03 2.83 -11.68
CA PRO A 93 16.53 4.11 -12.17
C PRO A 93 15.43 4.94 -12.84
N ASP A 94 15.47 6.25 -12.63
CA ASP A 94 14.50 7.18 -13.19
C ASP A 94 14.41 7.01 -14.72
N HIS A 95 13.18 6.98 -15.23
CA HIS A 95 12.86 6.83 -16.65
C HIS A 95 13.30 5.52 -17.34
N ALA A 96 13.93 4.58 -16.62
CA ALA A 96 14.37 3.31 -17.23
C ALA A 96 13.21 2.37 -17.57
N CYS A 97 12.10 2.45 -16.81
CA CYS A 97 10.90 1.61 -16.99
C CYS A 97 11.22 0.11 -17.14
N SER A 98 12.29 -0.35 -16.50
CA SER A 98 12.82 -1.71 -16.57
C SER A 98 13.39 -2.11 -15.22
N TYR A 99 13.49 -3.41 -15.01
CA TYR A 99 13.95 -4.00 -13.76
C TYR A 99 15.10 -4.97 -14.02
N GLU A 100 16.19 -4.81 -13.27
CA GLU A 100 17.34 -5.70 -13.27
C GLU A 100 17.66 -6.11 -11.82
N TYR A 101 17.59 -7.41 -11.53
CA TYR A 101 17.81 -7.92 -10.18
C TYR A 101 19.24 -7.68 -9.67
N SER A 102 20.24 -7.85 -10.55
CA SER A 102 21.66 -7.80 -10.22
C SER A 102 22.30 -6.44 -10.41
N SER A 103 21.52 -5.35 -10.49
CA SER A 103 22.09 -4.03 -10.73
C SER A 103 23.15 -3.73 -9.67
N LYS A 104 24.37 -3.46 -10.13
CA LYS A 104 25.45 -3.05 -9.24
C LYS A 104 25.16 -1.60 -8.88
N THR A 105 24.83 -1.36 -7.61
CA THR A 105 24.83 -0.03 -7.02
C THR A 105 26.23 0.57 -7.00
#